data_AF-A0A7C1CRQ1-F1
#
_entry.id   AF-A0A7C1CRQ1-F1
#
_cell.length_a   1.000
_cell.length_b   1.000
_cell.length_c   1.000
_cell.angle_alpha   90.00
_cell.angle_beta   90.00
_cell.angle_gamma   90.00
#
_symmetry.space_group_name_H-M   'P 1'
#
loop_
_entity.id
_entity.type
_entity.pdbx_description
1 polymer ?
#
loop_
_entity_poly.entity_id
_entity_poly.type
_entity_poly.pdbx_seq_one_letter_code
_entity_poly.pdbx_strand_id
1 'polypeptide(L)' 'MKTLNNTELRQRLYSYSNQVGFDTQKDSFREVISFLIDIDQNFLYTLLNPEEIRYLATHRDDEERLKRQLIQVVESL' A
#
# COMPACT_ATOMS: atom_id res chain seq x y z
N MET A 1 -13.58 -8.48 -8.03
CA MET A 1 -12.11 -8.46 -8.19
C MET A 1 -11.51 -9.31 -7.07
N LYS A 2 -10.39 -10.02 -7.29
CA LYS A 2 -9.61 -10.52 -6.14
C LYS A 2 -8.85 -9.32 -5.56
N THR A 3 -9.02 -9.03 -4.28
CA THR A 3 -8.17 -8.07 -3.55
C THR A 3 -6.70 -8.41 -3.77
N LEU A 4 -5.85 -7.38 -3.91
CA LEU A 4 -4.41 -7.56 -4.11
C LEU A 4 -3.84 -8.45 -3.03
N ASN A 5 -3.03 -9.41 -3.44
CA ASN A 5 -2.32 -10.26 -2.50
C ASN A 5 -1.03 -9.57 -2.01
N ASN A 6 -0.41 -10.15 -0.97
CA ASN A 6 0.77 -9.56 -0.32
C ASN A 6 1.96 -9.37 -1.28
N THR A 7 2.12 -10.26 -2.27
CA THR A 7 3.19 -10.16 -3.28
C THR A 7 2.96 -8.96 -4.19
N GLU A 8 1.73 -8.75 -4.64
CA GLU A 8 1.36 -7.61 -5.48
C GLU A 8 1.52 -6.29 -4.72
N LEU A 9 1.06 -6.22 -3.46
CA LEU A 9 1.25 -5.05 -2.60
C LEU A 9 2.72 -4.70 -2.42
N ARG A 10 3.57 -5.71 -2.17
CA ARG A 10 5.01 -5.53 -2.04
C ARG A 10 5.64 -4.99 -3.32
N GLN A 11 5.28 -5.54 -4.48
CA GLN A 11 5.77 -5.03 -5.78
C GLN A 11 5.36 -3.59 -6.04
N ARG A 12 4.14 -3.21 -5.66
CA ARG A 12 3.65 -1.83 -5.82
C ARG A 12 4.33 -0.86 -4.87
N LEU A 13 4.64 -1.28 -3.63
CA LEU A 13 5.46 -0.49 -2.71
C LEU A 13 6.86 -0.24 -3.24
N TYR A 14 7.54 -1.25 -3.80
CA TYR A 14 8.84 -1.06 -4.43
C TYR A 14 8.75 -0.14 -5.65
N SER A 15 7.68 -0.26 -6.45
CA SER A 15 7.44 0.60 -7.61
C SER A 15 7.23 2.05 -7.20
N TYR A 16 6.39 2.29 -6.17
CA TYR A 16 6.19 3.61 -5.58
C TYR A 16 7.51 4.19 -5.07
N SER A 17 8.28 3.40 -4.32
CA SER A 17 9.57 3.83 -3.78
C SER A 17 10.55 4.26 -4.87
N ASN A 18 10.64 3.49 -5.96
CA ASN A 18 11.46 3.85 -7.11
C ASN A 18 10.96 5.14 -7.79
N GLN A 19 9.65 5.37 -7.85
CA GLN A 19 9.07 6.59 -8.41
C GLN A 19 9.40 7.83 -7.57
N VAL A 20 9.33 7.71 -6.24
CA VAL A 20 9.63 8.83 -5.33
C VAL A 20 11.11 8.96 -4.97
N GLY A 21 11.97 8.07 -5.50
CA GLY A 21 13.42 8.08 -5.24
C GLY A 21 13.80 7.67 -3.81
N PHE A 22 12.93 6.91 -3.13
CA PHE A 22 13.21 6.40 -1.79
C PHE A 22 13.95 5.07 -1.87
N ASP A 23 14.99 4.91 -1.06
CA ASP A 23 15.77 3.68 -1.01
C ASP A 23 15.09 2.66 -0.09
N THR A 24 14.57 1.57 -0.67
CA THR A 24 13.82 0.54 0.06
C THR A 24 14.67 -0.36 0.94
N GLN A 25 16.01 -0.25 0.88
CA GLN A 25 16.91 -1.02 1.73
C GLN A 25 17.23 -0.33 3.06
N LYS A 26 16.76 0.90 3.26
CA LYS A 26 16.96 1.63 4.51
C LYS A 26 15.81 1.34 5.47
N ASP A 27 16.12 1.14 6.75
CA ASP A 27 15.12 1.04 7.82
C ASP A 27 14.13 2.24 7.80
N SER A 28 14.61 3.40 7.35
CA SER A 28 13.80 4.60 7.13
C SER A 28 12.65 4.41 6.13
N PHE A 29 12.74 3.46 5.19
CA PHE A 29 11.65 3.19 4.24
C PHE A 29 10.43 2.61 4.97
N ARG A 30 10.66 1.61 5.82
CA ARG A 30 9.58 1.00 6.61
C ARG A 30 8.90 2.03 7.50
N GLU A 31 9.68 2.84 8.22
CA GLU A 31 9.14 3.89 9.08
C GLU A 31 8.30 4.92 8.32
N VAL A 32 8.79 5.38 7.15
CA VAL A 32 8.07 6.37 6.34
C VAL A 32 6.80 5.79 5.74
N ILE A 33 6.82 4.56 5.22
CA ILE A 33 5.61 3.95 4.67
C ILE A 33 4.59 3.67 5.79
N SER A 34 5.01 3.18 6.95
CA SER A 34 4.11 3.00 8.11
C SER A 34 3.48 4.33 8.53
N PHE A 35 4.27 5.40 8.60
CA PHE A 35 3.77 6.75 8.90
C PHE A 35 2.76 7.26 7.84
N LEU A 36 3.02 7.02 6.55
CA LEU A 36 2.10 7.39 5.48
C LEU A 36 0.79 6.59 5.55
N ILE A 37 0.84 5.31 5.91
CA ILE A 37 -0.38 4.50 6.11
C ILE A 37 -1.23 5.05 7.26
N ASP A 38 -0.59 5.48 8.35
CA ASP A 38 -1.29 5.96 9.55
C ASP A 38 -1.90 7.36 9.37
N ILE A 39 -1.22 8.25 8.63
CA ILE A 39 -1.63 9.67 8.51
C ILE A 39 -2.38 9.96 7.22
N ASP A 40 -1.97 9.33 6.12
CA ASP A 40 -2.59 9.55 4.83
C ASP A 40 -3.60 8.44 4.52
N GLN A 41 -4.87 8.74 4.79
CA GLN A 41 -5.98 7.86 4.43
C GLN A 41 -6.03 7.53 2.94
N ASN A 42 -5.36 8.30 2.08
CA ASN A 42 -5.31 8.09 0.65
C ASN A 42 -4.04 7.39 0.18
N PHE A 43 -3.07 7.11 1.05
CA PHE A 43 -1.84 6.42 0.65
C PHE A 43 -2.15 5.10 -0.06
N LEU A 44 -3.13 4.36 0.44
CA LEU A 44 -3.60 3.13 -0.20
C LEU A 44 -3.98 3.37 -1.67
N TYR A 45 -4.67 4.47 -1.99
CA TYR A 45 -5.08 4.78 -3.35
C TYR A 45 -3.91 5.12 -4.28
N THR A 46 -2.79 5.61 -3.74
CA THR A 46 -1.57 5.84 -4.55
C THR A 46 -0.97 4.53 -5.07
N LEU A 47 -1.26 3.41 -4.40
CA LEU A 47 -0.82 2.07 -4.79
C LEU A 47 -1.82 1.38 -5.72
N LEU A 48 -2.96 2.00 -6.04
CA LEU A 48 -4.07 1.36 -6.75
C LEU A 48 -4.32 1.96 -8.13
N ASN A 49 -4.73 1.11 -9.06
CA ASN A 49 -5.19 1.53 -10.37
C ASN A 49 -6.62 2.10 -10.27
N PRO A 50 -7.05 2.95 -11.23
CA PRO A 50 -8.37 3.58 -11.18
C PRO A 50 -9.55 2.61 -11.05
N GLU A 51 -9.45 1.40 -11.59
CA GLU A 51 -10.48 0.36 -11.47
C GLU A 51 -10.58 -0.20 -10.04
N GLU A 52 -9.44 -0.39 -9.36
CA GLU A 52 -9.39 -0.87 -7.98
C GLU A 52 -9.92 0.18 -7.01
N ILE A 53 -9.58 1.45 -7.24
CA ILE A 53 -10.13 2.58 -6.46
C ILE A 53 -11.65 2.61 -6.57
N ARG A 54 -12.20 2.50 -7.79
CA ARG A 54 -13.66 2.45 -8.02
C ARG A 54 -14.32 1.25 -7.34
N TYR A 55 -13.65 0.10 -7.34
CA TYR A 55 -14.14 -1.08 -6.64
C TYR A 55 -14.17 -0.86 -5.12
N LEU A 56 -13.08 -0.39 -4.53
CA LEU A 56 -12.98 -0.15 -3.09
C LEU A 56 -13.95 0.93 -2.59
N ALA A 57 -14.19 1.97 -3.40
CA ALA A 57 -15.18 3.01 -3.09
C ALA A 57 -16.60 2.47 -2.87
N THR A 58 -16.90 1.27 -3.39
CA THR A 58 -18.20 0.59 -3.20
C THR A 58 -18.10 -0.62 -2.26
N HIS A 59 -16.89 -1.01 -1.83
CA HIS A 59 -16.61 -2.20 -1.02
C HIS A 59 -15.69 -1.85 0.16
N ARG A 60 -16.25 -1.13 1.14
CA ARG A 60 -15.50 -0.60 2.30
C ARG A 60 -14.83 -1.69 3.15
N ASP A 61 -15.45 -2.86 3.26
CA ASP A 61 -14.86 -4.00 3.99
C ASP A 61 -13.58 -4.52 3.30
N ASP A 62 -13.55 -4.50 1.97
CA ASP A 62 -12.38 -4.87 1.19
C ASP A 62 -11.26 -3.83 1.32
N GLU A 63 -11.61 -2.54 1.44
CA GLU A 63 -10.65 -1.46 1.67
C GLU A 63 -9.95 -1.63 3.01
N GLU A 64 -10.71 -1.86 4.08
CA GLU A 64 -10.15 -2.06 5.42
C GLU A 64 -9.31 -3.34 5.51
N ARG A 65 -9.73 -4.41 4.84
CA ARG A 65 -8.91 -5.62 4.71
C ARG A 65 -7.59 -5.33 4.01
N LEU A 66 -7.63 -4.56 2.92
CA LEU A 66 -6.46 -4.23 2.13
C LEU A 66 -5.47 -3.33 2.90
N LYS A 67 -5.97 -2.37 3.70
CA LYS A 67 -5.13 -1.57 4.61
C LYS A 67 -4.38 -2.45 5.60
N ARG A 68 -5.07 -3.42 6.23
CA ARG A 68 -4.42 -4.37 7.17
C ARG A 68 -3.36 -5.22 6.49
N GLN A 69 -3.63 -5.70 5.27
CA GLN A 69 -2.65 -6.44 4.49
C GLN A 69 -1.42 -5.58 4.15
N LEU A 70 -1.63 -4.31 3.79
CA LEU A 70 -0.56 -3.38 3.49
C LEU A 70 0.36 -3.16 4.71
N ILE A 71 -0.21 -2.97 5.91
CA ILE A 71 0.55 -2.86 7.16
C ILE A 71 1.43 -4.09 7.37
N GLN A 72 0.84 -5.29 7.27
CA GLN A 72 1.58 -6.55 7.42
C GLN A 72 2.72 -6.70 6.41
N VAL A 73 2.49 -6.26 5.16
CA VAL A 73 3.53 -6.28 4.12
C VAL A 73 4.68 -5.36 4.51
N VAL A 74 4.39 -4.14 4.96
CA VAL A 74 5.41 -3.16 5.37
C VAL A 74 6.18 -3.62 6.61
N GLU A 75 5.51 -4.24 7.58
CA GLU A 75 6.17 -4.80 8.76
C GLU A 75 7.11 -5.97 8.44
N SER A 76 6.91 -6.63 7.30
CA SER A 76 7.71 -7.76 6.83
C SER A 76 8.85 -7.40 5.87
N LEU A 77 8.99 -6.12 5.52
CA LEU A 77 10.11 -5.57 4.75
C LEU A 77 11.33 -5.38 5.64
#